data_AF-A0A414SK10-F1
#
_entry.id   AF-A0A414SK10-F1
#
_cell.length_a   1.000
_cell.length_b   1.000
_cell.length_c   1.000
_cell.angle_alpha   90.00
_cell.angle_beta   90.00
_cell.angle_gamma   90.00
#
_symmetry.space_group_name_H-M   'P 1'
#
loop_
_entity.id
_entity.type
_entity.pdbx_description
1 polymer ?
#
loop_
_entity_poly.entity_id
_entity_poly.type
_entity_poly.pdbx_seq_one_letter_code
_entity_poly.pdbx_strand_id
1 'polypeptide(L)'
;MAKLQFATLSNLTEFLSLHNVQIDAKISEAVKSSIKTVSQSADGFTLYFYTKTAPVTVEDAVFTITLPKDAAKADKVTGAVAGHLAGLDSNGNIVDSGKTAADFDEAGAATKAKGEVMTYVGTIPADAKAKDVVTYIKEAVTASSYDDSTLRAEVNKNTAAITTLNGTGDGSVKKAVSDAVAAIVNGAPEAYDTLKEISDWISSHASDASAMNSQIKTNKEDIANLKTLIGTLPDTATAKDIVGYIAEYVSKALADSDLSQYAKAADLTAAVGRIKTLEDKVPVLEAADKKNADNITAVSGRVTTVEGKVKTLETDMATEKPKIAANANAISALQGLVGDGYEAIPSEKIKALFATE
;
A
#
# COMPACT_ATOMS: atom_id res chain seq x y z
N MET A 1 19.94 -6.02 127.68
CA MET A 1 18.80 -5.09 127.81
C MET A 1 19.35 -3.75 128.29
N ALA A 2 19.01 -2.63 127.68
CA ALA A 2 17.63 -2.14 127.61
C ALA A 2 17.11 -1.82 129.01
N LYS A 3 16.36 -0.72 129.09
CA LYS A 3 15.71 -0.21 130.30
C LYS A 3 15.18 -1.35 131.14
N LEU A 4 15.60 -1.34 132.40
CA LEU A 4 15.17 -2.26 133.42
C LEU A 4 13.64 -2.22 133.51
N GLN A 5 13.05 -3.36 133.24
CA GLN A 5 11.61 -3.54 133.11
C GLN A 5 11.06 -3.82 134.49
N PHE A 6 10.03 -3.08 134.89
CA PHE A 6 9.48 -3.17 136.24
C PHE A 6 8.01 -3.52 136.18
N ALA A 7 7.66 -4.62 136.82
CA ALA A 7 6.28 -4.94 137.18
C ALA A 7 5.94 -4.15 138.44
N THR A 8 4.78 -3.50 138.44
CA THR A 8 4.21 -3.03 139.70
C THR A 8 4.00 -4.23 140.62
N LEU A 9 3.93 -4.02 141.93
CA LEU A 9 3.60 -5.12 142.86
C LEU A 9 2.26 -5.78 142.47
N SER A 10 1.33 -5.00 141.90
CA SER A 10 0.09 -5.50 141.29
C SER A 10 0.37 -6.43 140.10
N ASN A 11 1.14 -5.97 139.10
CA ASN A 11 1.46 -6.75 137.90
C ASN A 11 2.26 -8.02 138.24
N LEU A 12 3.15 -7.94 139.23
CA LEU A 12 3.92 -9.10 139.68
C LEU A 12 3.02 -10.12 140.38
N THR A 13 2.06 -9.68 141.19
CA THR A 13 1.07 -10.55 141.84
C THR A 13 0.14 -11.19 140.81
N GLU A 14 -0.29 -10.43 139.80
CA GLU A 14 -1.16 -10.91 138.72
C GLU A 14 -0.44 -11.95 137.83
N PHE A 15 0.81 -11.68 137.46
CA PHE A 15 1.65 -12.63 136.73
C PHE A 15 1.89 -13.91 137.53
N LEU A 16 2.18 -13.80 138.84
CA LEU A 16 2.32 -14.97 139.72
C LEU A 16 1.01 -15.75 139.83
N SER A 17 -0.14 -15.08 139.85
CA SER A 17 -1.43 -15.78 139.85
C SER A 17 -1.65 -16.55 138.55
N LEU A 18 -1.38 -15.93 137.39
CA LEU A 18 -1.58 -16.54 136.07
C LEU A 18 -0.59 -17.66 135.79
N HIS A 19 0.68 -17.51 136.19
CA HIS A 19 1.69 -18.54 136.03
C HIS A 19 1.46 -19.72 136.98
N ASN A 20 1.01 -19.47 138.22
CA ASN A 20 0.61 -20.54 139.15
C ASN A 20 -0.64 -21.28 138.67
N VAL A 21 -1.58 -20.61 138.01
CA VAL A 21 -2.74 -21.26 137.38
C VAL A 21 -2.31 -22.22 136.25
N GLN A 22 -1.30 -21.85 135.45
CA GLN A 22 -0.80 -22.75 134.39
C GLN A 22 -0.05 -23.97 134.93
N ILE A 23 0.56 -23.87 136.11
CA ILE A 23 1.18 -25.02 136.82
C ILE A 23 0.09 -25.87 137.51
N ASP A 24 -0.87 -25.24 138.18
CA ASP A 24 -1.96 -25.90 138.89
C ASP A 24 -2.94 -26.64 137.96
N ALA A 25 -3.11 -26.18 136.72
CA ALA A 25 -3.96 -26.87 135.75
C ALA A 25 -3.31 -28.14 135.16
N LYS A 26 -1.96 -28.23 135.13
CA LYS A 26 -1.24 -29.40 134.60
C LYS A 26 -0.84 -30.41 135.68
N ILE A 27 -0.95 -30.06 136.96
CA ILE A 27 -0.85 -30.99 138.08
C ILE A 27 -2.27 -31.25 138.57
N SER A 28 -2.86 -32.43 138.31
CA SER A 28 -4.22 -32.70 138.78
C SER A 28 -4.31 -32.57 140.31
N GLU A 29 -5.44 -32.06 140.83
CA GLU A 29 -5.75 -31.95 142.28
C GLU A 29 -5.37 -33.23 143.05
N ALA A 30 -5.55 -34.40 142.42
CA ALA A 30 -5.21 -35.70 142.99
C ALA A 30 -3.70 -35.91 143.27
N VAL A 31 -2.80 -35.19 142.57
CA VAL A 31 -1.35 -35.47 142.55
C VAL A 31 -0.54 -34.36 143.23
N LYS A 32 -1.13 -33.19 143.50
CA LYS A 32 -0.42 -32.00 144.00
C LYS A 32 0.22 -32.20 145.38
N SER A 33 -0.49 -32.83 146.31
CA SER A 33 0.02 -33.14 147.66
C SER A 33 1.09 -34.24 147.68
N SER A 34 1.32 -34.89 146.53
CA SER A 34 2.16 -36.09 146.43
C SER A 34 3.57 -35.79 145.92
N ILE A 35 3.83 -34.60 145.36
CA ILE A 35 5.13 -34.24 144.77
C ILE A 35 6.15 -33.93 145.88
N LYS A 36 7.35 -34.51 145.80
CA LYS A 36 8.41 -34.37 146.81
C LYS A 36 9.76 -33.88 146.27
N THR A 37 10.02 -33.95 144.96
CA THR A 37 11.31 -33.56 144.37
C THR A 37 11.14 -33.07 142.93
N VAL A 38 12.02 -32.18 142.47
CA VAL A 38 12.09 -31.67 141.08
C VAL A 38 13.55 -31.64 140.60
N SER A 39 13.82 -31.99 139.34
CA SER A 39 15.16 -31.93 138.71
C SER A 39 15.11 -31.36 137.28
N GLN A 40 16.26 -31.10 136.65
CA GLN A 40 16.36 -30.50 135.31
C GLN A 40 17.28 -31.30 134.36
N SER A 41 17.05 -31.24 133.05
CA SER A 41 17.86 -31.86 131.99
C SER A 41 19.21 -31.17 131.76
N ALA A 42 20.16 -31.89 131.13
CA ALA A 42 21.51 -31.38 130.84
C ALA A 42 21.56 -30.25 129.79
N ASP A 43 20.60 -30.22 128.87
CA ASP A 43 20.43 -29.10 127.95
C ASP A 43 19.79 -27.87 128.64
N GLY A 44 19.29 -28.02 129.87
CA GLY A 44 18.68 -26.97 130.68
C GLY A 44 17.21 -26.68 130.36
N PHE A 45 16.59 -27.38 129.41
CA PHE A 45 15.27 -27.00 128.89
C PHE A 45 14.10 -27.89 129.34
N THR A 46 14.31 -28.92 130.16
CA THR A 46 13.24 -29.79 130.67
C THR A 46 13.31 -29.96 132.18
N LEU A 47 12.18 -29.81 132.87
CA LEU A 47 11.99 -30.05 134.31
C LEU A 47 11.24 -31.36 134.55
N TYR A 48 11.68 -32.15 135.52
CA TYR A 48 11.12 -33.45 135.91
C TYR A 48 10.60 -33.40 137.34
N PHE A 49 9.42 -33.98 137.60
CA PHE A 49 8.75 -33.93 138.90
C PHE A 49 8.52 -35.34 139.45
N TYR A 50 8.74 -35.54 140.76
CA TYR A 50 8.77 -36.85 141.41
C TYR A 50 7.92 -36.87 142.69
N THR A 51 7.28 -38.00 142.98
CA THR A 51 6.48 -38.19 144.21
C THR A 51 7.27 -38.77 145.39
N LYS A 52 8.53 -39.13 145.17
CA LYS A 52 9.48 -39.56 146.21
C LYS A 52 10.54 -38.48 146.45
N THR A 53 11.07 -38.44 147.66
CA THR A 53 12.18 -37.55 148.01
C THR A 53 13.45 -38.04 147.32
N ALA A 54 14.30 -37.11 146.87
CA ALA A 54 15.62 -37.43 146.31
C ALA A 54 16.38 -38.44 147.20
N PRO A 55 17.14 -39.38 146.62
CA PRO A 55 17.57 -39.45 145.21
C PRO A 55 16.52 -40.02 144.23
N VAL A 56 16.54 -39.50 143.00
CA VAL A 56 15.61 -39.82 141.89
C VAL A 56 16.37 -40.00 140.57
N THR A 57 15.83 -40.81 139.66
CA THR A 57 16.32 -40.98 138.27
C THR A 57 15.27 -40.50 137.29
N VAL A 58 15.63 -40.15 136.05
CA VAL A 58 14.71 -39.54 135.07
C VAL A 58 13.50 -40.43 134.75
N GLU A 59 13.64 -41.76 134.84
CA GLU A 59 12.52 -42.70 134.66
C GLU A 59 11.51 -42.66 135.81
N ASP A 60 11.86 -42.14 136.98
CA ASP A 60 10.97 -42.03 138.15
C ASP A 60 10.01 -40.84 138.06
N ALA A 61 10.16 -40.00 137.04
CA ALA A 61 9.40 -38.77 136.91
C ALA A 61 7.93 -39.09 136.64
N VAL A 62 7.04 -38.54 137.48
CA VAL A 62 5.60 -38.72 137.32
C VAL A 62 5.02 -37.78 136.26
N PHE A 63 5.70 -36.66 135.98
CA PHE A 63 5.48 -35.84 134.79
C PHE A 63 6.65 -34.85 134.55
N THR A 64 6.65 -34.20 133.39
CA THR A 64 7.71 -33.27 132.95
C THR A 64 7.16 -31.98 132.34
N ILE A 65 7.93 -30.89 132.39
CA ILE A 65 7.62 -29.60 131.72
C ILE A 65 8.83 -29.16 130.87
N THR A 66 8.59 -28.75 129.62
CA THR A 66 9.62 -28.23 128.69
C THR A 66 9.57 -26.70 128.60
N LEU A 67 10.73 -26.04 128.59
CA LEU A 67 10.95 -24.59 128.51
C LEU A 67 11.35 -24.14 127.07
N PRO A 68 11.12 -22.87 126.65
CA PRO A 68 11.40 -22.40 125.27
C PRO A 68 12.91 -22.24 124.94
N LYS A 69 13.28 -22.44 123.66
CA LYS A 69 14.66 -22.27 123.11
C LYS A 69 14.69 -21.18 122.01
N ASP A 70 15.57 -20.18 122.12
CA ASP A 70 15.68 -19.06 121.16
C ASP A 70 16.40 -19.46 119.84
N ALA A 71 15.80 -19.11 118.70
CA ALA A 71 16.18 -19.57 117.35
C ALA A 71 16.92 -18.53 116.46
N ALA A 72 17.55 -17.49 117.02
CA ALA A 72 17.93 -16.29 116.25
C ALA A 72 19.45 -15.97 116.14
N LYS A 73 20.33 -16.95 115.85
CA LYS A 73 21.67 -16.68 115.28
C LYS A 73 21.94 -17.64 114.11
N ALA A 74 22.47 -17.13 113.00
CA ALA A 74 22.79 -17.92 111.81
C ALA A 74 23.92 -18.93 112.10
N ASP A 75 23.78 -20.17 111.61
CA ASP A 75 24.76 -21.24 111.77
C ASP A 75 26.08 -20.93 111.06
N LYS A 76 27.22 -21.39 111.61
CA LYS A 76 28.52 -21.31 110.94
C LYS A 76 28.63 -22.43 109.90
N VAL A 77 29.30 -22.17 108.78
CA VAL A 77 29.65 -23.22 107.79
C VAL A 77 30.44 -24.32 108.49
N THR A 78 29.91 -25.54 108.47
CA THR A 78 30.55 -26.69 109.10
C THR A 78 31.69 -27.17 108.20
N GLY A 79 32.93 -27.17 108.70
CA GLY A 79 34.11 -27.66 107.95
C GLY A 79 34.70 -26.70 106.91
N ALA A 80 34.48 -25.39 107.04
CA ALA A 80 34.92 -24.40 106.06
C ALA A 80 36.45 -24.42 105.78
N VAL A 81 36.80 -24.40 104.50
CA VAL A 81 38.17 -24.19 103.99
C VAL A 81 38.37 -22.71 103.70
N ALA A 82 39.48 -22.15 104.19
CA ALA A 82 39.79 -20.74 103.99
C ALA A 82 39.98 -20.40 102.50
N GLY A 83 39.34 -19.32 102.05
CA GLY A 83 39.38 -18.87 100.65
C GLY A 83 38.27 -19.44 99.77
N HIS A 84 37.52 -20.44 100.26
CA HIS A 84 36.33 -20.92 99.58
C HIS A 84 35.12 -20.00 99.84
N LEU A 85 34.22 -19.94 98.87
CA LEU A 85 32.95 -19.23 98.97
C LEU A 85 31.91 -20.11 99.68
N ALA A 86 31.02 -19.49 100.46
CA ALA A 86 29.90 -20.22 101.05
C ALA A 86 28.88 -20.61 99.97
N GLY A 87 28.39 -21.85 100.03
CA GLY A 87 27.31 -22.38 99.21
C GLY A 87 26.10 -22.79 100.05
N LEU A 88 25.04 -23.22 99.37
CA LEU A 88 23.88 -23.85 100.00
C LEU A 88 23.83 -25.32 99.55
N ASP A 89 23.52 -26.22 100.47
CA ASP A 89 23.15 -27.59 100.09
C ASP A 89 21.74 -27.63 99.48
N SER A 90 21.32 -28.82 99.04
CA SER A 90 20.00 -29.04 98.44
C SER A 90 18.83 -28.71 99.38
N ASN A 91 19.09 -28.60 100.68
CA ASN A 91 18.10 -28.33 101.71
C ASN A 91 18.18 -26.87 102.20
N GLY A 92 19.05 -26.05 101.60
CA GLY A 92 19.20 -24.63 101.93
C GLY A 92 20.08 -24.37 103.16
N ASN A 93 20.83 -25.37 103.66
CA ASN A 93 21.78 -25.15 104.75
C ASN A 93 23.10 -24.59 104.19
N ILE A 94 23.80 -23.77 104.98
CA ILE A 94 25.07 -23.19 104.54
C ILE A 94 26.18 -24.25 104.61
N VAL A 95 26.82 -24.50 103.47
CA VAL A 95 27.94 -25.44 103.30
C VAL A 95 29.13 -24.74 102.63
N ASP A 96 30.30 -25.37 102.66
CA ASP A 96 31.43 -24.95 101.83
C ASP A 96 31.14 -25.32 100.37
N SER A 97 31.22 -24.36 99.44
CA SER A 97 30.94 -24.63 98.02
C SER A 97 32.02 -25.49 97.34
N GLY A 98 33.19 -25.64 97.97
CA GLY A 98 34.37 -26.23 97.37
C GLY A 98 35.02 -25.36 96.30
N LYS A 99 34.54 -24.12 96.08
CA LYS A 99 35.02 -23.22 95.02
C LYS A 99 35.62 -21.94 95.58
N THR A 100 36.69 -21.50 94.95
CA THR A 100 37.33 -20.20 95.17
C THR A 100 36.89 -19.19 94.11
N ALA A 101 37.21 -17.91 94.31
CA ALA A 101 36.97 -16.89 93.28
C ALA A 101 37.75 -17.17 91.98
N ALA A 102 38.90 -17.86 92.06
CA ALA A 102 39.73 -18.20 90.90
C ALA A 102 39.08 -19.25 89.98
N ASP A 103 38.16 -20.07 90.50
CA ASP A 103 37.40 -21.04 89.68
C ASP A 103 36.43 -20.37 88.69
N PHE A 104 36.18 -19.06 88.84
CA PHE A 104 35.39 -18.25 87.90
C PHE A 104 36.27 -17.50 86.88
N ASP A 105 37.60 -17.59 87.04
CA ASP A 105 38.58 -16.86 86.23
C ASP A 105 39.25 -17.77 85.17
N GLU A 106 38.63 -18.91 84.86
CA GLU A 106 39.20 -19.83 83.89
C GLU A 106 39.12 -19.21 82.47
N ALA A 107 40.26 -18.67 82.04
CA ALA A 107 40.56 -18.07 80.74
C ALA A 107 40.14 -18.92 79.51
N GLY A 108 39.60 -20.12 79.70
CA GLY A 108 39.09 -21.00 78.65
C GLY A 108 37.91 -20.42 77.86
N ALA A 109 36.95 -19.76 78.50
CA ALA A 109 35.78 -19.22 77.79
C ALA A 109 36.14 -18.04 76.87
N ALA A 110 36.94 -17.09 77.37
CA ALA A 110 37.37 -15.92 76.59
C ALA A 110 38.39 -16.26 75.50
N THR A 111 39.33 -17.18 75.78
CA THR A 111 40.34 -17.62 74.80
C THR A 111 39.69 -18.45 73.69
N LYS A 112 38.71 -19.31 74.03
CA LYS A 112 37.94 -20.08 73.06
C LYS A 112 37.11 -19.17 72.16
N ALA A 113 36.41 -18.17 72.73
CA ALA A 113 35.68 -17.17 71.96
C ALA A 113 36.60 -16.39 70.99
N LYS A 114 37.80 -15.99 71.45
CA LYS A 114 38.81 -15.36 70.57
C LYS A 114 39.25 -16.29 69.44
N GLY A 115 39.53 -17.56 69.73
CA GLY A 115 39.94 -18.55 68.74
C GLY A 115 38.87 -18.87 67.69
N GLU A 116 37.61 -19.04 68.13
CA GLU A 116 36.47 -19.27 67.23
C GLU A 116 36.25 -18.09 66.29
N VAL A 117 36.24 -16.85 66.81
CA VAL A 117 36.10 -15.65 65.97
C VAL A 117 37.24 -15.54 64.95
N MET A 118 38.48 -15.77 65.37
CA MET A 118 39.66 -15.69 64.49
C MET A 118 39.69 -16.78 63.41
N THR A 119 38.99 -17.90 63.61
CA THR A 119 38.83 -18.94 62.56
C THR A 119 38.00 -18.43 61.38
N TYR A 120 37.00 -17.58 61.64
CA TYR A 120 36.14 -17.01 60.59
C TYR A 120 36.73 -15.77 59.94
N VAL A 121 37.36 -14.89 60.72
CA VAL A 121 37.84 -13.58 60.22
C VAL A 121 39.33 -13.55 59.88
N GLY A 122 40.09 -14.59 60.25
CA GLY A 122 41.53 -14.66 60.02
C GLY A 122 42.33 -13.64 60.83
N THR A 123 43.61 -13.48 60.48
CA THR A 123 44.53 -12.50 61.09
C THR A 123 44.97 -11.47 60.06
N ILE A 124 45.17 -10.23 60.51
CA ILE A 124 45.79 -9.19 59.69
C ILE A 124 47.28 -9.54 59.52
N PRO A 125 47.81 -9.62 58.28
CA PRO A 125 49.23 -9.83 58.06
C PRO A 125 50.10 -8.78 58.76
N ALA A 126 51.27 -9.19 59.26
CA ALA A 126 52.13 -8.33 60.09
C ALA A 126 52.68 -7.10 59.36
N ASP A 127 52.72 -7.16 58.04
CA ASP A 127 53.17 -6.11 57.12
C ASP A 127 52.02 -5.23 56.60
N ALA A 128 50.76 -5.55 56.93
CA ALA A 128 49.62 -4.76 56.52
C ALA A 128 49.56 -3.43 57.29
N LYS A 129 49.27 -2.33 56.58
CA LYS A 129 49.10 -0.99 57.16
C LYS A 129 47.73 -0.81 57.84
N ALA A 130 46.76 -1.67 57.51
CA ALA A 130 45.41 -1.63 58.04
C ALA A 130 45.39 -1.97 59.54
N LYS A 131 44.66 -1.15 60.32
CA LYS A 131 44.58 -1.28 61.79
C LYS A 131 43.47 -2.21 62.26
N ASP A 132 42.54 -2.57 61.38
CA ASP A 132 41.44 -3.49 61.64
C ASP A 132 41.10 -4.33 60.41
N VAL A 133 40.40 -5.45 60.64
CA VAL A 133 40.08 -6.45 59.61
C VAL A 133 39.18 -5.85 58.52
N VAL A 134 38.27 -4.95 58.87
CA VAL A 134 37.34 -4.31 57.91
C VAL A 134 38.11 -3.42 56.93
N THR A 135 39.09 -2.67 57.43
CA THR A 135 39.98 -1.82 56.64
C THR A 135 40.87 -2.67 55.74
N TYR A 136 41.44 -3.76 56.25
CA TYR A 136 42.25 -4.68 55.44
C TYR A 136 41.44 -5.31 54.30
N ILE A 137 40.21 -5.78 54.58
CA ILE A 137 39.31 -6.32 53.55
C ILE A 137 39.00 -5.26 52.49
N LYS A 138 38.72 -4.01 52.89
CA LYS A 138 38.46 -2.92 51.93
C LYS A 138 39.67 -2.65 51.03
N GLU A 139 40.88 -2.62 51.60
CA GLU A 139 42.11 -2.42 50.82
C GLU A 139 42.37 -3.59 49.87
N ALA A 140 42.24 -4.84 50.34
CA ALA A 140 42.45 -6.04 49.52
C ALA A 140 41.43 -6.16 48.37
N VAL A 141 40.16 -5.83 48.62
CA VAL A 141 39.11 -5.79 47.59
C VAL A 141 39.37 -4.67 46.58
N THR A 142 39.85 -3.50 47.03
CA THR A 142 40.15 -2.38 46.14
C THR A 142 41.39 -2.65 45.27
N ALA A 143 42.43 -3.27 45.84
CA ALA A 143 43.64 -3.68 45.12
C ALA A 143 43.39 -4.82 44.11
N SER A 144 42.33 -5.62 44.33
CA SER A 144 41.89 -6.70 43.44
C SER A 144 40.80 -6.27 42.46
N SER A 145 40.50 -4.98 42.35
CA SER A 145 39.49 -4.48 41.42
C SER A 145 39.94 -4.74 39.98
N TYR A 146 39.20 -5.62 39.29
CA TYR A 146 39.40 -5.89 37.87
C TYR A 146 39.19 -4.60 37.06
N ASP A 147 40.27 -4.11 36.41
CA ASP A 147 40.24 -2.96 35.51
C ASP A 147 40.26 -3.44 34.05
N ASP A 148 39.08 -3.50 33.43
CA ASP A 148 38.86 -3.79 32.01
C ASP A 148 38.69 -2.52 31.16
N SER A 149 39.11 -1.35 31.65
CA SER A 149 39.09 -0.10 30.87
C SER A 149 39.76 -0.27 29.50
N THR A 150 40.90 -0.97 29.47
CA THR A 150 41.64 -1.28 28.24
C THR A 150 40.83 -2.21 27.32
N LEU A 151 40.23 -3.27 27.86
CA LEU A 151 39.41 -4.20 27.08
C LEU A 151 38.17 -3.50 26.51
N ARG A 152 37.48 -2.68 27.31
CA ARG A 152 36.32 -1.89 26.87
C ARG A 152 36.70 -0.89 25.77
N ALA A 153 37.87 -0.25 25.88
CA ALA A 153 38.38 0.64 24.85
C ALA A 153 38.64 -0.10 23.52
N GLU A 154 39.27 -1.28 23.57
CA GLU A 154 39.50 -2.10 22.37
C GLU A 154 38.20 -2.63 21.75
N VAL A 155 37.22 -3.05 22.58
CA VAL A 155 35.90 -3.46 22.10
C VAL A 155 35.18 -2.31 21.39
N ASN A 156 35.27 -1.09 21.90
CA ASN A 156 34.68 0.08 21.25
C ASN A 156 35.37 0.42 19.93
N LYS A 157 36.71 0.35 19.86
CA LYS A 157 37.46 0.51 18.61
C LYS A 157 37.03 -0.52 17.56
N ASN A 158 36.93 -1.78 17.95
CA ASN A 158 36.47 -2.85 17.07
C ASN A 158 35.03 -2.64 16.60
N THR A 159 34.14 -2.20 17.49
CA THR A 159 32.74 -1.89 17.15
C THR A 159 32.66 -0.78 16.10
N ALA A 160 33.45 0.28 16.24
CA ALA A 160 33.52 1.36 15.26
C ALA A 160 34.08 0.88 13.90
N ALA A 161 35.17 0.10 13.91
CA ALA A 161 35.76 -0.46 12.69
C ALA A 161 34.77 -1.37 11.94
N ILE A 162 34.07 -2.26 12.66
CA ILE A 162 33.06 -3.14 12.08
C ILE A 162 31.90 -2.32 11.48
N THR A 163 31.48 -1.25 12.15
CA THR A 163 30.43 -0.35 11.63
C THR A 163 30.84 0.29 10.31
N THR A 164 32.09 0.77 10.22
CA THR A 164 32.64 1.32 8.96
C THR A 164 32.71 0.26 7.87
N LEU A 165 33.26 -0.93 8.16
CA LEU A 165 33.38 -2.03 7.20
C LEU A 165 32.03 -2.47 6.64
N ASN A 166 30.98 -2.50 7.47
CA ASN A 166 29.62 -2.92 7.10
C ASN A 166 28.74 -1.79 6.53
N GLY A 167 29.22 -0.55 6.52
CA GLY A 167 28.49 0.61 6.01
C GLY A 167 28.39 0.65 4.48
N THR A 168 28.00 1.81 3.96
CA THR A 168 27.91 2.09 2.50
C THR A 168 28.84 3.21 2.04
N GLY A 169 29.49 3.92 2.97
CA GLY A 169 30.40 5.02 2.69
C GLY A 169 31.84 4.57 2.46
N ASP A 170 32.75 5.53 2.40
CA ASP A 170 34.18 5.28 2.22
C ASP A 170 34.75 4.44 3.37
N GLY A 171 35.64 3.50 3.03
CA GLY A 171 36.17 2.49 3.96
C GLY A 171 35.27 1.26 4.17
N SER A 172 34.04 1.26 3.66
CA SER A 172 33.19 0.06 3.69
C SER A 172 33.60 -0.95 2.62
N VAL A 173 33.40 -2.24 2.91
CA VAL A 173 33.63 -3.32 1.93
C VAL A 173 32.71 -3.15 0.73
N LYS A 174 31.46 -2.73 0.96
CA LYS A 174 30.48 -2.51 -0.11
C LYS A 174 30.93 -1.45 -1.11
N LYS A 175 31.43 -0.30 -0.62
CA LYS A 175 31.93 0.77 -1.49
C LYS A 175 33.18 0.33 -2.23
N ALA A 176 34.14 -0.28 -1.55
CA ALA A 176 35.37 -0.77 -2.17
C ALA A 176 35.11 -1.78 -3.31
N VAL A 177 34.16 -2.71 -3.11
CA VAL A 177 33.75 -3.66 -4.16
C VAL A 177 33.06 -2.94 -5.31
N SER A 178 32.15 -2.01 -5.03
CA SER A 178 31.47 -1.22 -6.06
C SER A 178 32.46 -0.43 -6.92
N ASP A 179 33.42 0.24 -6.29
CA ASP A 179 34.44 1.05 -6.97
C ASP A 179 35.39 0.16 -7.78
N ALA A 180 35.78 -1.01 -7.26
CA ALA A 180 36.59 -1.97 -8.01
C ALA A 180 35.85 -2.50 -9.25
N VAL A 181 34.56 -2.83 -9.14
CA VAL A 181 33.74 -3.24 -10.29
C VAL A 181 33.62 -2.09 -11.30
N ALA A 182 33.38 -0.87 -10.84
CA ALA A 182 33.35 0.31 -11.70
C ALA A 182 34.70 0.58 -12.37
N ALA A 183 35.83 0.32 -11.70
CA ALA A 183 37.17 0.45 -12.26
C ALA A 183 37.50 -0.64 -13.29
N ILE A 184 36.96 -1.86 -13.13
CA ILE A 184 37.06 -2.91 -14.17
C ILE A 184 36.27 -2.49 -15.42
N VAL A 185 35.14 -1.82 -15.24
CA VAL A 185 34.30 -1.33 -16.34
C VAL A 185 34.81 -0.02 -16.94
N ASN A 186 35.42 0.90 -16.19
CA ASN A 186 35.78 2.23 -16.69
C ASN A 186 37.30 2.51 -16.75
N GLY A 187 38.13 1.64 -16.19
CA GLY A 187 39.56 1.88 -15.98
C GLY A 187 40.48 0.96 -16.78
N ALA A 188 39.94 0.09 -17.64
CA ALA A 188 40.76 -0.68 -18.56
C ALA A 188 41.42 0.25 -19.59
N PRO A 189 42.69 0.02 -20.00
CA PRO A 189 43.27 0.72 -21.14
C PRO A 189 42.35 0.56 -22.36
N GLU A 190 42.25 1.58 -23.22
CA GLU A 190 41.30 1.60 -24.36
C GLU A 190 41.34 0.32 -25.23
N ALA A 191 42.48 -0.38 -25.30
CA ALA A 191 42.63 -1.65 -26.02
C ALA A 191 41.95 -2.88 -25.36
N TYR A 192 41.50 -2.76 -24.11
CA TYR A 192 40.94 -3.84 -23.28
C TYR A 192 39.56 -3.51 -22.70
N ASP A 193 38.93 -2.43 -23.17
CA ASP A 193 37.69 -1.87 -22.62
C ASP A 193 36.41 -2.63 -23.04
N THR A 194 36.55 -3.88 -23.44
CA THR A 194 35.47 -4.73 -23.97
C THR A 194 34.21 -4.78 -23.09
N LEU A 195 34.37 -4.73 -21.76
CA LEU A 195 33.23 -4.71 -20.83
C LEU A 195 32.49 -3.37 -20.85
N LYS A 196 33.20 -2.26 -21.01
CA LYS A 196 32.60 -0.94 -21.23
C LYS A 196 31.90 -0.86 -22.56
N GLU A 197 32.55 -1.34 -23.62
CA GLU A 197 31.97 -1.37 -24.96
C GLU A 197 30.65 -2.16 -24.95
N ILE A 198 30.61 -3.33 -24.31
CA ILE A 198 29.38 -4.12 -24.15
C ILE A 198 28.33 -3.36 -23.33
N SER A 199 28.72 -2.73 -22.22
CA SER A 199 27.81 -1.95 -21.37
C SER A 199 27.19 -0.76 -22.12
N ASP A 200 28.02 0.02 -22.82
CA ASP A 200 27.61 1.16 -23.61
C ASP A 200 26.74 0.72 -24.80
N TRP A 201 27.08 -0.41 -25.43
CA TRP A 201 26.28 -1.01 -26.49
C TRP A 201 24.88 -1.40 -25.99
N ILE A 202 24.79 -2.16 -24.89
CA ILE A 202 23.51 -2.54 -24.27
C ILE A 202 22.68 -1.30 -23.93
N SER A 203 23.32 -0.27 -23.37
CA SER A 203 22.65 0.96 -22.94
C SER A 203 22.13 1.78 -24.12
N SER A 204 22.92 1.90 -25.18
CA SER A 204 22.55 2.65 -26.40
C SER A 204 21.52 1.91 -27.25
N HIS A 205 21.44 0.58 -27.16
CA HIS A 205 20.52 -0.26 -27.94
C HIS A 205 19.35 -0.80 -27.10
N ALA A 206 19.14 -0.29 -25.89
CA ALA A 206 18.10 -0.77 -24.97
C ALA A 206 16.68 -0.67 -25.56
N SER A 207 16.45 0.25 -26.49
CA SER A 207 15.16 0.51 -27.13
C SER A 207 15.01 -0.07 -28.53
N ASP A 208 16.07 -0.60 -29.14
CA ASP A 208 16.07 -1.02 -30.55
C ASP A 208 15.02 -2.10 -30.84
N ALA A 209 14.89 -3.09 -29.94
CA ALA A 209 13.87 -4.14 -30.06
C ALA A 209 12.45 -3.55 -30.01
N SER A 210 12.23 -2.52 -29.20
CA SER A 210 10.93 -1.83 -29.11
C SER A 210 10.66 -0.99 -30.36
N ALA A 211 11.68 -0.30 -30.88
CA ALA A 211 11.60 0.45 -32.14
C ALA A 211 11.29 -0.47 -33.33
N MET A 212 11.99 -1.60 -33.45
CA MET A 212 11.71 -2.63 -34.46
C MET A 212 10.28 -3.15 -34.34
N ASN A 213 9.82 -3.49 -33.13
CA ASN A 213 8.45 -3.96 -32.91
C ASN A 213 7.40 -2.92 -33.34
N SER A 214 7.70 -1.63 -33.14
CA SER A 214 6.81 -0.55 -33.57
C SER A 214 6.75 -0.46 -35.09
N GLN A 215 7.90 -0.50 -35.78
CA GLN A 215 7.97 -0.53 -37.24
C GLN A 215 7.26 -1.77 -37.83
N ILE A 216 7.42 -2.94 -37.22
CA ILE A 216 6.73 -4.18 -37.66
C ILE A 216 5.21 -4.02 -37.56
N LYS A 217 4.71 -3.40 -36.48
CA LYS A 217 3.27 -3.14 -36.32
C LYS A 217 2.75 -2.18 -37.40
N THR A 218 3.46 -1.07 -37.64
CA THR A 218 3.12 -0.13 -38.72
C THR A 218 3.12 -0.82 -40.08
N ASN A 219 4.18 -1.57 -40.42
CA ASN A 219 4.24 -2.31 -41.68
C ASN A 219 3.10 -3.33 -41.81
N LYS A 220 2.71 -3.98 -40.71
CA LYS A 220 1.58 -4.92 -40.70
C LYS A 220 0.25 -4.21 -41.01
N GLU A 221 0.02 -3.04 -40.43
CA GLU A 221 -1.14 -2.20 -40.69
C GLU A 221 -1.16 -1.70 -42.14
N ASP A 222 -0.02 -1.20 -42.64
CA ASP A 222 0.12 -0.74 -44.02
C ASP A 222 -0.14 -1.85 -45.04
N ILE A 223 0.34 -3.08 -44.79
CA ILE A 223 0.04 -4.25 -45.63
C ILE A 223 -1.45 -4.58 -45.61
N ALA A 224 -2.13 -4.44 -44.46
CA ALA A 224 -3.58 -4.67 -44.38
C ALA A 224 -4.37 -3.59 -45.15
N ASN A 225 -3.96 -2.33 -45.05
CA ASN A 225 -4.52 -1.22 -45.81
C ASN A 225 -4.33 -1.41 -47.32
N LEU A 226 -3.12 -1.80 -47.75
CA LEU A 226 -2.84 -2.13 -49.15
C LEU A 226 -3.77 -3.24 -49.66
N LYS A 227 -3.91 -4.35 -48.92
CA LYS A 227 -4.85 -5.44 -49.26
C LYS A 227 -6.29 -4.97 -49.41
N THR A 228 -6.71 -3.99 -48.61
CA THR A 228 -8.07 -3.42 -48.69
C THR A 228 -8.23 -2.59 -49.95
N LEU A 229 -7.22 -1.77 -50.29
CA LEU A 229 -7.27 -0.88 -51.45
C LEU A 229 -7.21 -1.64 -52.78
N ILE A 230 -6.32 -2.63 -52.86
CA ILE A 230 -6.13 -3.44 -54.09
C ILE A 230 -7.14 -4.59 -54.20
N GLY A 231 -7.87 -4.87 -53.12
CA GLY A 231 -8.79 -6.01 -53.04
C GLY A 231 -8.06 -7.37 -52.93
N THR A 232 -8.85 -8.43 -52.98
CA THR A 232 -8.35 -9.82 -53.08
C THR A 232 -8.85 -10.43 -54.38
N LEU A 233 -8.07 -11.36 -54.94
CA LEU A 233 -8.58 -12.17 -56.04
C LEU A 233 -9.75 -13.00 -55.52
N PRO A 234 -10.92 -12.99 -56.18
CA PRO A 234 -11.98 -13.93 -55.84
C PRO A 234 -11.48 -15.36 -56.09
N ASP A 235 -11.95 -16.31 -55.28
CA ASP A 235 -11.51 -17.72 -55.32
C ASP A 235 -11.81 -18.42 -56.66
N THR A 236 -12.65 -17.80 -57.50
CA THR A 236 -13.01 -18.26 -58.84
C THR A 236 -12.15 -17.64 -59.95
N ALA A 237 -11.22 -16.74 -59.61
CA ALA A 237 -10.35 -16.08 -60.58
C ALA A 237 -9.29 -17.05 -61.12
N THR A 238 -9.21 -17.15 -62.45
CA THR A 238 -8.16 -17.90 -63.15
C THR A 238 -6.81 -17.18 -63.14
N ALA A 239 -6.84 -15.86 -62.99
CA ALA A 239 -5.64 -15.02 -62.92
C ALA A 239 -4.79 -15.33 -61.69
N LYS A 240 -3.47 -15.19 -61.83
CA LYS A 240 -2.51 -15.43 -60.74
C LYS A 240 -2.19 -14.17 -59.92
N ASP A 241 -2.59 -13.01 -60.42
CA ASP A 241 -2.38 -11.71 -59.79
C ASP A 241 -3.53 -10.75 -60.15
N ILE A 242 -3.57 -9.61 -59.44
CA ILE A 242 -4.63 -8.59 -59.57
C ILE A 242 -4.65 -7.97 -60.96
N VAL A 243 -3.49 -7.76 -61.58
CA VAL A 243 -3.40 -7.16 -62.93
C VAL A 243 -4.01 -8.11 -63.96
N GLY A 244 -3.71 -9.39 -63.86
CA GLY A 244 -4.31 -10.44 -64.68
C GLY A 244 -5.82 -10.55 -64.45
N TYR A 245 -6.29 -10.44 -63.20
CA TYR A 245 -7.73 -10.49 -62.91
C TYR A 245 -8.46 -9.29 -63.51
N ILE A 246 -7.89 -8.08 -63.40
CA ILE A 246 -8.43 -6.87 -64.04
C ILE A 246 -8.48 -7.05 -65.56
N ALA A 247 -7.40 -7.57 -66.17
CA ALA A 247 -7.37 -7.83 -67.60
C ALA A 247 -8.43 -8.86 -68.03
N GLU A 248 -8.62 -9.94 -67.27
CA GLU A 248 -9.67 -10.95 -67.51
C GLU A 248 -11.07 -10.31 -67.41
N TYR A 249 -11.33 -9.57 -66.33
CA TYR A 249 -12.62 -8.93 -66.09
C TYR A 249 -12.96 -7.87 -67.13
N VAL A 250 -12.00 -7.01 -67.51
CA VAL A 250 -12.18 -6.01 -68.57
C VAL A 250 -12.44 -6.69 -69.91
N SER A 251 -11.70 -7.76 -70.23
CA SER A 251 -11.90 -8.52 -71.46
C SER A 251 -13.28 -9.18 -71.51
N LYS A 252 -13.72 -9.80 -70.40
CA LYS A 252 -15.08 -10.34 -70.26
C LYS A 252 -16.13 -9.25 -70.34
N ALA A 253 -15.98 -8.14 -69.63
CA ALA A 253 -16.93 -7.03 -69.68
C ALA A 253 -17.04 -6.42 -71.09
N LEU A 254 -15.95 -6.36 -71.85
CA LEU A 254 -15.96 -5.94 -73.25
C LEU A 254 -16.62 -6.98 -74.17
N ALA A 255 -16.53 -8.27 -73.86
CA ALA A 255 -17.17 -9.35 -74.61
C ALA A 255 -18.67 -9.51 -74.27
N ASP A 256 -19.05 -9.32 -73.01
CA ASP A 256 -20.41 -9.46 -72.48
C ASP A 256 -21.23 -8.17 -72.61
N SER A 257 -20.58 -7.01 -72.68
CA SER A 257 -21.27 -5.78 -73.08
C SER A 257 -21.83 -6.03 -74.46
N ASP A 258 -23.14 -5.89 -74.61
CA ASP A 258 -23.81 -5.95 -75.90
C ASP A 258 -23.38 -4.75 -76.74
N LEU A 259 -22.18 -4.84 -77.32
CA LEU A 259 -21.60 -3.81 -78.18
C LEU A 259 -22.42 -3.65 -79.47
N SER A 260 -23.45 -4.49 -79.70
CA SER A 260 -24.38 -4.32 -80.83
C SER A 260 -25.20 -3.02 -80.74
N GLN A 261 -25.33 -2.44 -79.54
CA GLN A 261 -25.97 -1.14 -79.35
C GLN A 261 -25.07 0.04 -79.74
N TYR A 262 -23.76 -0.20 -79.93
CA TYR A 262 -22.80 0.80 -80.41
C TYR A 262 -22.48 0.55 -81.89
N ALA A 263 -22.46 1.61 -82.69
CA ALA A 263 -22.06 1.51 -84.09
C ALA A 263 -20.61 1.00 -84.19
N LYS A 264 -20.40 -0.06 -84.98
CA LYS A 264 -19.05 -0.55 -85.26
C LYS A 264 -18.31 0.47 -86.11
N ALA A 265 -16.98 0.41 -86.10
CA ALA A 265 -16.15 1.26 -86.98
C ALA A 265 -16.55 1.11 -88.47
N ALA A 266 -16.96 -0.10 -88.88
CA ALA A 266 -17.49 -0.36 -90.22
C ALA A 266 -18.82 0.37 -90.48
N ASP A 267 -19.73 0.39 -89.51
CA ASP A 267 -21.02 1.07 -89.62
C ASP A 267 -20.83 2.59 -89.73
N LEU A 268 -19.93 3.15 -88.92
CA LEU A 268 -19.58 4.57 -88.98
C LEU A 268 -18.94 4.94 -90.33
N THR A 269 -18.03 4.11 -90.82
CA THR A 269 -17.40 4.29 -92.14
C THR A 269 -18.45 4.28 -93.26
N ALA A 270 -19.40 3.34 -93.21
CA ALA A 270 -20.50 3.26 -94.16
C ALA A 270 -21.41 4.50 -94.08
N ALA A 271 -21.74 4.98 -92.87
CA ALA A 271 -22.52 6.19 -92.67
C ALA A 271 -21.83 7.43 -93.25
N VAL A 272 -20.54 7.61 -92.98
CA VAL A 272 -19.72 8.70 -93.55
C VAL A 272 -19.69 8.62 -95.08
N GLY A 273 -19.55 7.43 -95.67
CA GLY A 273 -19.61 7.25 -97.13
C GLY A 273 -20.95 7.64 -97.74
N ARG A 274 -22.07 7.31 -97.07
CA ARG A 274 -23.41 7.73 -97.51
C ARG A 274 -23.60 9.25 -97.42
N ILE A 275 -23.11 9.87 -96.34
CA ILE A 275 -23.12 11.33 -96.16
C ILE A 275 -22.34 12.00 -97.29
N LYS A 276 -21.10 11.56 -97.56
CA LYS A 276 -20.27 12.07 -98.65
C LYS A 276 -20.99 12.00 -100.00
N THR A 277 -21.65 10.88 -100.29
CA THR A 277 -22.42 10.70 -101.54
C THR A 277 -23.59 11.67 -101.64
N LEU A 278 -24.26 11.98 -100.53
CA LEU A 278 -25.34 12.96 -100.49
C LEU A 278 -24.80 14.38 -100.65
N GLU A 279 -23.72 14.72 -99.95
CA GLU A 279 -23.03 16.01 -100.06
C GLU A 279 -22.59 16.29 -101.51
N ASP A 280 -22.08 15.29 -102.23
CA ASP A 280 -21.67 15.45 -103.64
C ASP A 280 -22.85 15.67 -104.60
N LYS A 281 -24.07 15.21 -104.24
CA LYS A 281 -25.28 15.42 -105.05
C LYS A 281 -25.90 16.80 -104.86
N VAL A 282 -25.70 17.44 -103.72
CA VAL A 282 -26.30 18.75 -103.39
C VAL A 282 -25.94 19.82 -104.43
N PRO A 283 -24.65 20.05 -104.79
CA PRO A 283 -24.27 21.07 -105.77
C PRO A 283 -24.87 20.83 -107.16
N VAL A 284 -25.04 19.56 -107.56
CA VAL A 284 -25.64 19.20 -108.85
C VAL A 284 -27.11 19.59 -108.89
N LEU A 285 -27.84 19.35 -107.80
CA LEU A 285 -29.25 19.74 -107.67
C LEU A 285 -29.38 21.26 -107.60
N GLU A 286 -28.54 21.96 -106.85
CA GLU A 286 -28.53 23.43 -106.79
C GLU A 286 -28.31 24.07 -108.17
N ALA A 287 -27.40 23.51 -108.97
CA ALA A 287 -27.17 23.97 -110.34
C ALA A 287 -28.38 23.71 -111.26
N ALA A 288 -29.03 22.56 -111.12
CA ALA A 288 -30.24 22.23 -111.86
C ALA A 288 -31.41 23.16 -111.50
N ASP A 289 -31.61 23.43 -110.21
CA ASP A 289 -32.65 24.34 -109.72
C ASP A 289 -32.41 25.76 -110.20
N LYS A 290 -31.16 26.24 -110.18
CA LYS A 290 -30.82 27.55 -110.76
C LYS A 290 -31.18 27.61 -112.24
N LYS A 291 -30.83 26.59 -113.02
CA LYS A 291 -31.17 26.53 -114.45
C LYS A 291 -32.68 26.51 -114.67
N ASN A 292 -33.42 25.78 -113.84
CA ASN A 292 -34.88 25.75 -113.90
C ASN A 292 -35.49 27.12 -113.57
N ALA A 293 -34.98 27.81 -112.55
CA ALA A 293 -35.40 29.16 -112.21
C ALA A 293 -35.16 30.13 -113.39
N ASP A 294 -33.95 30.11 -113.97
CA ASP A 294 -33.59 30.94 -115.12
C ASP A 294 -34.51 30.66 -116.33
N ASN A 295 -34.81 29.37 -116.59
CA ASN A 295 -35.76 28.96 -117.64
C ASN A 295 -37.19 29.45 -117.38
N ILE A 296 -37.67 29.37 -116.13
CA ILE A 296 -39.00 29.86 -115.74
C ILE A 296 -39.08 31.37 -115.95
N THR A 297 -38.05 32.12 -115.55
CA THR A 297 -37.98 33.57 -115.80
C THR A 297 -38.01 33.88 -117.30
N ALA A 298 -37.27 33.13 -118.11
CA ALA A 298 -37.26 33.31 -119.57
C ALA A 298 -38.64 33.02 -120.20
N VAL A 299 -39.32 31.95 -119.76
CA VAL A 299 -40.69 31.62 -120.21
C VAL A 299 -41.67 32.70 -119.77
N SER A 300 -41.59 33.17 -118.52
CA SER A 300 -42.43 34.25 -118.00
C SER A 300 -42.28 35.53 -118.85
N GLY A 301 -41.06 35.94 -119.20
CA GLY A 301 -40.82 37.08 -120.09
C GLY A 301 -41.41 36.89 -121.50
N ARG A 302 -41.33 35.67 -122.05
CA ARG A 302 -41.97 35.33 -123.33
C ARG A 302 -43.50 35.41 -123.24
N VAL A 303 -44.09 34.94 -122.14
CA VAL A 303 -45.54 35.02 -121.90
C VAL A 303 -45.98 36.47 -121.81
N THR A 304 -45.32 37.32 -121.01
CA THR A 304 -45.63 38.75 -120.94
C THR A 304 -45.54 39.45 -122.29
N THR A 305 -44.55 39.07 -123.12
CA THR A 305 -44.43 39.58 -124.49
C THR A 305 -45.62 39.16 -125.37
N VAL A 306 -46.04 37.89 -125.27
CA VAL A 306 -47.19 37.37 -126.02
C VAL A 306 -48.48 38.04 -125.54
N GLU A 307 -48.69 38.18 -124.24
CA GLU A 307 -49.83 38.89 -123.65
C GLU A 307 -49.93 40.33 -124.18
N GLY A 308 -48.79 41.04 -124.26
CA GLY A 308 -48.73 42.37 -124.87
C GLY A 308 -49.16 42.39 -126.34
N LYS A 309 -48.65 41.44 -127.16
CA LYS A 309 -49.03 41.31 -128.58
C LYS A 309 -50.51 40.97 -128.75
N VAL A 310 -51.05 40.08 -127.93
CA VAL A 310 -52.48 39.72 -127.95
C VAL A 310 -53.33 40.94 -127.65
N LYS A 311 -52.97 41.74 -126.65
CA LYS A 311 -53.69 42.98 -126.31
C LYS A 311 -53.67 44.02 -127.44
N THR A 312 -52.55 44.13 -128.16
CA THR A 312 -52.48 44.96 -129.38
C THR A 312 -53.44 44.44 -130.45
N LEU A 313 -53.43 43.14 -130.73
CA LEU A 313 -54.35 42.54 -131.70
C LEU A 313 -55.82 42.73 -131.31
N GLU A 314 -56.17 42.60 -130.03
CA GLU A 314 -57.51 42.89 -129.51
C GLU A 314 -57.92 44.34 -129.79
N THR A 315 -56.99 45.29 -129.63
CA THR A 315 -57.21 46.72 -129.90
C THR A 315 -57.38 47.00 -131.40
N ASP A 316 -56.54 46.40 -132.23
CA ASP A 316 -56.63 46.50 -133.69
C ASP A 316 -57.96 45.93 -134.19
N MET A 317 -58.37 44.76 -133.69
CA MET A 317 -59.67 44.15 -134.00
C MET A 317 -60.85 45.02 -133.57
N ALA A 318 -60.77 45.66 -132.39
CA ALA A 318 -61.78 46.60 -131.93
C ALA A 318 -61.89 47.85 -132.83
N THR A 319 -60.80 48.23 -133.50
CA THR A 319 -60.76 49.35 -134.46
C THR A 319 -61.28 48.96 -135.84
N GLU A 320 -60.95 47.77 -136.34
CA GLU A 320 -61.39 47.31 -137.66
C GLU A 320 -62.87 46.92 -137.70
N LYS A 321 -63.42 46.39 -136.60
CA LYS A 321 -64.84 45.98 -136.55
C LYS A 321 -65.83 47.11 -136.88
N PRO A 322 -65.71 48.34 -136.33
CA PRO A 322 -66.50 49.50 -136.77
C PRO A 322 -66.29 49.89 -138.23
N LYS A 323 -65.06 49.85 -138.75
CA LYS A 323 -64.78 50.16 -140.16
C LYS A 323 -65.46 49.18 -141.09
N ILE A 324 -65.41 47.87 -140.78
CA ILE A 324 -66.12 46.83 -141.53
C ILE A 324 -67.63 47.06 -141.48
N ALA A 325 -68.20 47.39 -140.32
CA ALA A 325 -69.61 47.72 -140.19
C ALA A 325 -70.00 48.96 -141.01
N ALA A 326 -69.16 50.00 -141.00
CA ALA A 326 -69.36 51.19 -141.82
C ALA A 326 -69.31 50.87 -143.32
N ASN A 327 -68.35 50.05 -143.76
CA ASN A 327 -68.25 49.58 -145.14
C ASN A 327 -69.48 48.74 -145.54
N ALA A 328 -69.95 47.84 -144.67
CA ALA A 328 -71.16 47.06 -144.90
C ALA A 328 -72.40 47.97 -145.07
N ASN A 329 -72.56 48.97 -144.21
CA ASN A 329 -73.63 49.96 -144.33
C ASN A 329 -73.52 50.77 -145.64
N ALA A 330 -72.31 51.17 -146.02
CA ALA A 330 -72.08 51.90 -147.27
C ALA A 330 -72.42 51.04 -148.51
N ILE A 331 -72.07 49.75 -148.50
CA ILE A 331 -72.43 48.79 -149.56
C ILE A 331 -73.96 48.65 -149.66
N SER A 332 -74.65 48.45 -148.53
CA SER A 332 -76.12 48.37 -148.52
C SER A 332 -76.79 49.65 -149.04
N ALA A 333 -76.25 50.82 -148.68
CA ALA A 333 -76.74 52.10 -149.20
C ALA A 333 -76.55 52.23 -150.71
N LEU A 334 -75.39 51.81 -151.23
CA LEU A 334 -75.14 51.76 -152.67
C LEU A 334 -76.09 50.80 -153.40
N GLN A 335 -76.33 49.61 -152.83
CA GLN A 335 -77.31 48.65 -153.36
C GLN A 335 -78.71 49.27 -153.46
N GLY A 336 -79.14 50.02 -152.44
CA GLY A 336 -80.42 50.73 -152.45
C GLY A 336 -80.52 51.81 -153.53
N LEU A 337 -79.42 52.48 -153.90
CA LEU A 337 -79.39 53.48 -154.98
C LEU A 337 -79.44 52.87 -156.38
N VAL A 338 -78.88 51.66 -156.58
CA VAL A 338 -78.86 50.99 -157.90
C VAL A 338 -80.06 50.08 -158.15
N GLY A 339 -80.86 49.76 -157.12
CA GLY A 339 -82.06 48.91 -157.22
C GLY A 339 -81.79 47.41 -157.42
N ASP A 340 -82.86 46.60 -157.52
CA ASP A 340 -82.81 45.12 -157.67
C ASP A 340 -82.36 44.63 -159.06
N GLY A 341 -81.87 45.53 -159.90
CA GLY A 341 -81.40 45.22 -161.22
C GLY A 341 -81.37 46.48 -162.05
N TYR A 342 -80.31 46.63 -162.83
CA TYR A 342 -80.30 47.50 -163.99
C TYR A 342 -81.54 47.17 -164.83
N GLU A 343 -82.61 47.97 -164.69
CA GLU A 343 -83.73 47.89 -165.61
C GLU A 343 -83.16 48.40 -166.94
N ALA A 344 -82.96 47.49 -167.89
CA ALA A 344 -82.49 47.85 -169.21
C ALA A 344 -83.40 48.98 -169.71
N ILE A 345 -82.82 50.14 -170.05
CA ILE A 345 -83.60 51.27 -170.57
C ILE A 345 -84.47 50.69 -171.69
N PRO A 346 -85.81 50.70 -171.57
CA PRO A 346 -86.67 50.06 -172.54
C PRO A 346 -86.33 50.59 -173.93
N SER A 347 -86.30 49.72 -174.95
CA SER A 347 -85.95 50.14 -176.31
C SER A 347 -86.78 51.36 -176.77
N GLU A 348 -88.01 51.49 -176.27
CA GLU A 348 -88.87 52.69 -176.41
C GLU A 348 -88.21 53.99 -175.91
N LYS A 349 -87.63 53.99 -174.71
CA LYS A 349 -86.93 55.17 -174.16
C LYS A 349 -85.61 55.46 -174.89
N ILE A 350 -84.92 54.43 -175.41
CA ILE A 350 -83.73 54.60 -176.25
C ILE A 350 -84.13 55.21 -177.60
N LYS A 351 -85.18 54.69 -178.25
CA LYS A 351 -85.71 55.22 -179.51
C LYS A 351 -86.21 56.67 -179.36
N ALA A 352 -86.86 57.00 -178.24
CA ALA A 352 -87.32 58.37 -177.97
C ALA A 352 -86.19 59.40 -177.88
N LEU A 353 -84.96 59.01 -177.51
CA LEU A 353 -83.80 59.90 -177.48
C LEU A 353 -83.25 60.23 -178.88
N PHE A 354 -83.54 59.41 -179.89
CA PHE A 354 -83.05 59.56 -181.27
C PHE A 354 -84.17 59.78 -182.29
N ALA A 355 -85.42 59.92 -181.83
CA ALA A 355 -86.51 60.46 -182.64
C ALA A 355 -86.34 61.99 -182.68
N THR A 356 -85.48 62.46 -183.59
CA THR A 356 -85.49 63.84 -184.04
C THR A 356 -86.56 64.02 -185.11
N GLU A 357 -87.42 65.00 -184.85
CA GLU A 357 -88.58 65.52 -185.62
C GLU A 357 -89.93 64.83 -185.38
#